data_AF-A0AAD2FPV5-F1
#
_entry.id   AF-A0AAD2FPV5-F1
#
_cell.length_a   1.000
_cell.length_b   1.000
_cell.length_c   1.000
_cell.angle_alpha   90.00
_cell.angle_beta   90.00
_cell.angle_gamma   90.00
#
_symmetry.space_group_name_H-M   'P 1'
#
loop_
_entity.id
_entity.type
_entity.pdbx_description
1 polymer ?
#
loop_
_entity_poly.entity_id
_entity_poly.type
_entity_poly.pdbx_seq_one_letter_code
_entity_poly.pdbx_strand_id
1 'polypeptide(L)'
;MKTFSLAIAATLLSGAAATARFDYNTAPNGNKKCALINVIMDESGSMTGDQNFMKTTVLPKLGQTLHSAAYGYDDVFLCSAGFGYGSPHYANNAHYYHLGCTKITAGGHIVDSEVVKWYSAGATEDGWYAMKQGMEDVYAEIEGVNLLNDCGSIDKNMILVTDEDRDCTTYISKPWLKSKIYSNGYILNVVVDICIGHDGINNPWSCRGSSATNADKFGMQITSGGMDANIFKYEPTATFDYVELPMPNKHYDSYVWHDAGTADHYSDLVIDEAGAVWNINSMRCTLPGIAEAFAGVFVIIKAQEISGCTNPAGCDPRPEIGGDPHITTWKNEHYEFHGQCDLVMMKDEDFADGLGLDLHIRTKIVRYWSYIQSVATRIGNDIIESEGTPDAEDEEPHYWSYIQSVAIRIGNDIIEIEGTPDAEDEEPHYWYNYEYQGQAEDLAGFPIIFKKQIAYKRQYIIDLSPKYPGKDITIQLFKEFVRVKLNGSHAVFGNTAGLLGDYKTGKTLARDGVTELHDYTALGDDWQVLPADGNLFHAASPPQFPEKCIEPEDPRGERKRRLSESTVSMEDAEKACASLTDPLAVKDCVYDVLATQDVDMVGAF
;
A
#
# COMPACT_ATOMS: atom_id res chain seq x y z
N MET A 1 19.42 -30.39 -73.06
CA MET A 1 19.02 -29.00 -73.37
C MET A 1 17.70 -28.72 -72.65
N LYS A 2 17.73 -27.74 -71.72
CA LYS A 2 16.67 -26.80 -71.30
C LYS A 2 15.23 -27.32 -71.15
N THR A 3 14.74 -27.54 -69.92
CA THR A 3 13.93 -26.63 -69.06
C THR A 3 12.63 -26.12 -69.68
N PHE A 4 11.50 -26.53 -69.09
CA PHE A 4 10.26 -25.74 -68.99
C PHE A 4 9.59 -25.99 -67.64
N SER A 5 8.99 -24.91 -67.12
CA SER A 5 8.52 -24.62 -65.77
C SER A 5 7.44 -25.54 -65.20
N LEU A 6 7.40 -25.63 -63.86
CA LEU A 6 6.14 -25.71 -63.11
C LEU A 6 6.29 -24.95 -61.78
N ALA A 7 5.36 -24.01 -61.56
CA ALA A 7 5.26 -23.20 -60.36
C ALA A 7 4.84 -24.07 -59.16
N ILE A 8 5.48 -23.85 -58.00
CA ILE A 8 5.01 -24.33 -56.71
C ILE A 8 4.62 -23.11 -55.88
N ALA A 9 3.39 -23.15 -55.38
CA ALA A 9 2.77 -22.13 -54.55
C ALA A 9 3.59 -21.86 -53.29
N ALA A 10 3.83 -20.57 -53.00
CA ALA A 10 4.33 -20.12 -51.71
C ALA A 10 3.17 -20.18 -50.71
N THR A 11 3.17 -21.20 -49.86
CA THR A 11 2.39 -21.21 -48.63
C THR A 11 3.05 -20.23 -47.65
N LEU A 12 2.31 -19.20 -47.26
CA LEU A 12 2.64 -18.30 -46.15
C LEU A 12 2.79 -19.13 -44.87
N LEU A 13 4.04 -19.37 -44.45
CA LEU A 13 4.34 -19.69 -43.06
C LEU A 13 4.43 -18.34 -42.34
N SER A 14 3.36 -17.97 -41.63
CA SER A 14 3.42 -16.94 -40.60
C SER A 14 4.35 -17.42 -39.50
N GLY A 15 5.57 -16.89 -39.46
CA GLY A 15 6.43 -17.01 -38.28
C GLY A 15 5.76 -16.27 -37.13
N ALA A 16 5.40 -17.00 -36.07
CA ALA A 16 5.14 -16.37 -34.78
C ALA A 16 6.45 -15.70 -34.36
N ALA A 17 6.46 -14.36 -34.32
CA ALA A 17 7.55 -13.64 -33.69
C ALA A 17 7.64 -14.11 -32.24
N ALA A 18 8.82 -14.57 -31.80
CA ALA A 18 9.03 -14.90 -30.40
C ALA A 18 8.68 -13.67 -29.57
N THR A 19 7.68 -13.79 -28.69
CA THR A 19 7.29 -12.73 -27.77
C THR A 19 8.45 -12.43 -26.83
N ALA A 20 8.77 -11.15 -26.67
CA ALA A 20 9.84 -10.73 -25.75
C ALA A 20 9.48 -11.14 -24.32
N ARG A 21 10.49 -11.50 -23.52
CA ARG A 21 10.33 -11.82 -22.09
C ARG A 21 10.37 -10.55 -21.25
N PHE A 22 9.70 -10.59 -20.12
CA PHE A 22 9.66 -9.49 -19.16
C PHE A 22 11.05 -9.23 -18.56
N ASP A 23 11.48 -7.98 -18.56
CA ASP A 23 12.76 -7.58 -17.96
C ASP A 23 12.54 -7.06 -16.54
N TYR A 24 12.93 -7.87 -15.56
CA TYR A 24 12.82 -7.55 -14.14
C TYR A 24 13.79 -6.44 -13.68
N ASN A 25 14.76 -6.05 -14.49
CA ASN A 25 15.73 -5.00 -14.14
C ASN A 25 15.27 -3.60 -14.56
N THR A 26 14.16 -3.52 -15.29
CA THR A 26 13.60 -2.26 -15.78
C THR A 26 12.33 -1.94 -15.01
N ALA A 27 12.24 -0.70 -14.50
CA ALA A 27 11.04 -0.24 -13.81
C ALA A 27 9.90 0.06 -14.81
N PRO A 28 8.64 -0.26 -14.45
CA PRO A 28 7.48 0.16 -15.23
C PRO A 28 7.38 1.70 -15.32
N ASN A 29 6.93 2.23 -16.45
CA ASN A 29 6.84 3.67 -16.71
C ASN A 29 5.47 4.13 -17.27
N GLY A 30 4.49 3.23 -17.28
CA GLY A 30 3.11 3.52 -17.68
C GLY A 30 2.29 4.18 -16.59
N ASN A 31 0.96 4.09 -16.69
CA ASN A 31 0.03 4.75 -15.76
C ASN A 31 -0.94 3.79 -15.07
N LYS A 32 -0.97 2.51 -15.46
CA LYS A 32 -1.88 1.52 -14.85
C LYS A 32 -1.29 0.89 -13.59
N LYS A 33 -2.12 0.61 -12.61
CA LYS A 33 -1.79 -0.24 -11.48
C LYS A 33 -2.03 -1.69 -11.87
N CYS A 34 -0.96 -2.48 -11.95
CA CYS A 34 -1.04 -3.86 -12.43
C CYS A 34 -0.65 -4.87 -11.34
N ALA A 35 -1.31 -6.03 -11.35
CA ALA A 35 -0.91 -7.20 -10.55
C ALA A 35 -0.45 -8.34 -11.47
N LEU A 36 0.62 -9.02 -11.11
CA LEU A 36 1.11 -10.22 -11.80
C LEU A 36 1.13 -11.41 -10.84
N ILE A 37 0.18 -12.32 -11.01
CA ILE A 37 0.07 -13.57 -10.27
C ILE A 37 0.71 -14.68 -11.09
N ASN A 38 1.76 -15.30 -10.56
CA ASN A 38 2.46 -16.41 -11.20
C ASN A 38 2.21 -17.71 -10.44
N VAL A 39 1.41 -18.62 -11.01
CA VAL A 39 1.02 -19.88 -10.37
C VAL A 39 1.88 -21.02 -10.90
N ILE A 40 2.65 -21.63 -9.99
CA ILE A 40 3.47 -22.80 -10.24
C ILE A 40 2.72 -24.00 -9.66
N MET A 41 2.09 -24.78 -10.52
CA MET A 41 1.19 -25.85 -10.13
C MET A 41 1.83 -27.21 -10.38
N ASP A 42 1.78 -28.04 -9.36
CA ASP A 42 2.10 -29.45 -9.45
C ASP A 42 1.00 -30.21 -10.20
N GLU A 43 1.42 -30.96 -11.21
CA GLU A 43 0.60 -31.70 -12.15
C GLU A 43 0.42 -33.17 -11.76
N SER A 44 0.46 -33.47 -10.47
CA SER A 44 0.16 -34.80 -9.95
C SER A 44 -1.33 -35.18 -10.07
N GLY A 45 -1.58 -36.49 -10.21
CA GLY A 45 -2.94 -37.03 -10.29
C GLY A 45 -3.73 -36.86 -8.98
N SER A 46 -3.05 -36.89 -7.83
CA SER A 46 -3.65 -36.62 -6.51
C SER A 46 -4.16 -35.18 -6.37
N MET A 47 -3.61 -34.26 -7.15
CA MET A 47 -3.91 -32.83 -7.09
C MET A 47 -5.08 -32.39 -7.95
N THR A 48 -5.77 -33.32 -8.63
CA THR A 48 -6.92 -33.00 -9.49
C THR A 48 -7.97 -32.14 -8.76
N GLY A 49 -8.22 -32.42 -7.48
CA GLY A 49 -9.14 -31.61 -6.66
C GLY A 49 -8.61 -30.20 -6.39
N ASP A 50 -7.33 -30.10 -6.02
CA ASP A 50 -6.67 -28.84 -5.67
C ASP A 50 -6.53 -27.91 -6.88
N GLN A 51 -6.09 -28.48 -8.01
CA GLN A 51 -6.07 -27.83 -9.32
C GLN A 51 -7.45 -27.27 -9.68
N ASN A 52 -8.50 -28.09 -9.56
CA ASN A 52 -9.85 -27.61 -9.83
C ASN A 52 -10.26 -26.48 -8.89
N PHE A 53 -9.97 -26.61 -7.60
CA PHE A 53 -10.30 -25.59 -6.62
C PHE A 53 -9.58 -24.26 -6.88
N MET A 54 -8.30 -24.29 -7.21
CA MET A 54 -7.52 -23.09 -7.54
C MET A 54 -8.09 -22.37 -8.75
N LYS A 55 -8.37 -23.08 -9.86
CA LYS A 55 -8.86 -22.43 -11.09
C LYS A 55 -10.32 -21.98 -11.03
N THR A 56 -11.19 -22.66 -10.28
CA THR A 56 -12.62 -22.32 -10.24
C THR A 56 -12.98 -21.40 -9.08
N THR A 57 -12.18 -21.36 -8.02
CA THR A 57 -12.54 -20.68 -6.78
C THR A 57 -11.51 -19.62 -6.41
N VAL A 58 -10.24 -20.00 -6.20
CA VAL A 58 -9.24 -19.09 -5.62
C VAL A 58 -8.82 -18.00 -6.59
N LEU A 59 -8.35 -18.36 -7.80
CA LEU A 59 -7.85 -17.39 -8.77
C LEU A 59 -8.94 -16.43 -9.27
N PRO A 60 -10.17 -16.89 -9.60
CA PRO A 60 -11.28 -15.99 -9.91
C PRO A 60 -11.57 -14.98 -8.79
N LYS A 61 -11.66 -15.44 -7.53
CA LYS A 61 -11.91 -14.56 -6.38
C LYS A 61 -10.77 -13.58 -6.16
N LEU A 62 -9.52 -14.02 -6.27
CA LEU A 62 -8.36 -13.14 -6.12
C LEU A 62 -8.36 -12.03 -7.18
N GLY A 63 -8.65 -12.36 -8.44
CA GLY A 63 -8.80 -11.37 -9.49
C GLY A 63 -9.93 -10.37 -9.20
N GLN A 64 -11.12 -10.85 -8.81
CA GLN A 64 -12.24 -9.99 -8.41
C GLN A 64 -11.86 -9.06 -7.25
N THR A 65 -11.19 -9.58 -6.23
CA THR A 65 -10.76 -8.80 -5.07
C THR A 65 -9.76 -7.74 -5.48
N LEU A 66 -8.73 -8.05 -6.28
CA LEU A 66 -7.76 -7.06 -6.74
C LEU A 66 -8.38 -5.97 -7.62
N HIS A 67 -9.34 -6.32 -8.47
CA HIS A 67 -10.11 -5.36 -9.28
C HIS A 67 -11.12 -4.54 -8.48
N SER A 68 -11.48 -4.96 -7.26
CA SER A 68 -12.45 -4.23 -6.47
C SER A 68 -11.96 -2.81 -6.20
N ALA A 69 -12.91 -1.90 -5.96
CA ALA A 69 -12.59 -0.52 -5.57
C ALA A 69 -11.54 -0.50 -4.46
N ALA A 70 -11.63 -1.47 -3.54
CA ALA A 70 -10.70 -1.55 -2.44
C ALA A 70 -9.21 -1.62 -2.86
N TYR A 71 -8.88 -2.37 -3.90
CA TYR A 71 -7.49 -2.57 -4.30
C TYR A 71 -7.13 -1.81 -5.59
N GLY A 72 -8.11 -1.48 -6.42
CA GLY A 72 -8.00 -0.53 -7.53
C GLY A 72 -7.01 -0.93 -8.62
N TYR A 73 -6.85 -2.23 -8.90
CA TYR A 73 -5.99 -2.70 -10.00
C TYR A 73 -6.71 -2.54 -11.35
N ASP A 74 -6.02 -1.96 -12.33
CA ASP A 74 -6.53 -1.80 -13.70
C ASP A 74 -6.46 -3.12 -14.48
N ASP A 75 -5.34 -3.84 -14.32
CA ASP A 75 -5.05 -5.09 -15.02
C ASP A 75 -4.48 -6.11 -14.03
N VAL A 76 -5.11 -7.28 -13.95
CA VAL A 76 -4.65 -8.43 -13.15
C VAL A 76 -4.25 -9.55 -14.10
N PHE A 77 -2.95 -9.83 -14.15
CA PHE A 77 -2.36 -10.86 -14.99
C PHE A 77 -2.18 -12.16 -14.21
N LEU A 78 -2.48 -13.27 -14.89
CA LEU A 78 -2.23 -14.62 -14.43
C LEU A 78 -1.27 -15.28 -15.42
N CYS A 79 -0.04 -15.55 -14.98
CA CYS A 79 0.85 -16.49 -15.63
C CYS A 79 0.79 -17.82 -14.90
N SER A 80 0.89 -18.92 -15.63
CA SER A 80 0.95 -20.23 -14.97
C SER A 80 1.89 -21.19 -15.66
N ALA A 81 2.46 -22.07 -14.84
CA ALA A 81 3.24 -23.20 -15.28
C ALA A 81 2.82 -24.46 -14.51
N GLY A 82 2.92 -25.57 -15.20
CA GLY A 82 2.75 -26.92 -14.66
C GLY A 82 4.12 -27.56 -14.45
N PHE A 83 4.25 -28.39 -13.42
CA PHE A 83 5.41 -29.24 -13.27
C PHE A 83 5.06 -30.63 -12.75
N GLY A 84 5.95 -31.59 -12.95
CA GLY A 84 5.70 -33.01 -12.64
C GLY A 84 5.13 -33.81 -13.81
N TYR A 85 4.91 -33.25 -15.01
CA TYR A 85 4.40 -34.05 -16.13
C TYR A 85 5.46 -34.99 -16.75
N GLY A 86 5.13 -36.29 -16.85
CA GLY A 86 5.97 -37.32 -17.44
C GLY A 86 5.84 -37.44 -18.95
N SER A 87 6.66 -36.72 -19.72
CA SER A 87 6.87 -37.05 -21.15
C SER A 87 8.08 -37.98 -21.31
N PRO A 88 7.99 -39.09 -22.05
CA PRO A 88 9.10 -40.02 -22.28
C PRO A 88 10.24 -39.47 -23.17
N HIS A 89 10.24 -38.16 -23.47
CA HIS A 89 11.13 -37.58 -24.49
C HIS A 89 12.33 -36.77 -24.01
N TYR A 90 12.55 -36.59 -22.70
CA TYR A 90 13.67 -35.77 -22.24
C TYR A 90 14.34 -36.35 -20.99
N ALA A 91 15.54 -36.91 -21.19
CA ALA A 91 16.38 -37.46 -20.13
C ALA A 91 17.10 -36.39 -19.27
N ASN A 92 16.81 -35.10 -19.48
CA ASN A 92 17.45 -33.97 -18.81
C ASN A 92 16.39 -32.92 -18.41
N ASN A 93 16.03 -32.81 -17.13
CA ASN A 93 15.34 -31.66 -16.49
C ASN A 93 14.04 -31.11 -17.12
N ALA A 94 13.18 -31.93 -17.72
CA ALA A 94 12.05 -31.43 -18.53
C ALA A 94 10.64 -31.74 -17.98
N HIS A 95 10.47 -31.68 -16.65
CA HIS A 95 9.15 -31.83 -16.03
C HIS A 95 8.50 -30.48 -15.71
N TYR A 96 8.82 -29.44 -16.48
CA TYR A 96 8.22 -28.11 -16.40
C TYR A 96 7.56 -27.78 -17.74
N TYR A 97 6.40 -27.13 -17.70
CA TYR A 97 5.71 -26.63 -18.88
C TYR A 97 5.05 -25.28 -18.59
N HIS A 98 5.37 -24.26 -19.39
CA HIS A 98 4.72 -22.96 -19.30
C HIS A 98 3.36 -23.01 -20.03
N LEU A 99 2.26 -22.74 -19.33
CA LEU A 99 0.91 -22.73 -19.92
C LEU A 99 0.53 -21.37 -20.53
N GLY A 100 1.38 -20.34 -20.33
CA GLY A 100 1.16 -19.00 -20.85
C GLY A 100 0.75 -18.01 -19.77
N CYS A 101 0.31 -16.85 -20.24
CA CYS A 101 -0.22 -15.78 -19.39
C CYS A 101 -1.49 -15.21 -20.01
N THR A 102 -2.40 -14.77 -19.15
CA THR A 102 -3.70 -14.21 -19.51
C THR A 102 -4.13 -13.15 -18.50
N LYS A 103 -5.26 -12.49 -18.73
CA LYS A 103 -5.88 -11.60 -17.74
C LYS A 103 -6.97 -12.31 -16.95
N ILE A 104 -7.16 -11.87 -15.72
CA ILE A 104 -8.39 -12.12 -14.96
C ILE A 104 -9.20 -10.83 -15.00
N THR A 105 -10.45 -10.91 -15.46
CA THR A 105 -11.34 -9.74 -15.51
C THR A 105 -11.84 -9.36 -14.12
N ALA A 106 -12.41 -8.15 -13.98
CA ALA A 106 -13.07 -7.72 -12.75
C ALA A 106 -14.23 -8.63 -12.31
N GLY A 107 -14.83 -9.39 -13.24
CA GLY A 107 -15.83 -10.42 -12.94
C GLY A 107 -15.23 -11.77 -12.50
N GLY A 108 -13.90 -11.89 -12.38
CA GLY A 108 -13.19 -13.13 -12.04
C GLY A 108 -13.08 -14.11 -13.19
N HIS A 109 -13.37 -13.69 -14.41
CA HIS A 109 -13.22 -14.55 -15.58
C HIS A 109 -11.76 -14.58 -16.03
N ILE A 110 -11.16 -15.77 -16.04
CA ILE A 110 -9.85 -16.03 -16.65
C ILE A 110 -10.06 -16.04 -18.17
N VAL A 111 -9.50 -15.07 -18.88
CA VAL A 111 -9.78 -14.80 -20.30
C VAL A 111 -9.36 -15.98 -21.17
N ASP A 112 -8.13 -16.47 -21.01
CA ASP A 112 -7.64 -17.68 -21.64
C ASP A 112 -7.60 -18.83 -20.63
N SER A 113 -8.62 -19.69 -20.68
CA SER A 113 -8.71 -20.85 -19.81
C SER A 113 -7.62 -21.90 -20.05
N GLU A 114 -6.90 -21.87 -21.19
CA GLU A 114 -5.78 -22.80 -21.43
C GLU A 114 -4.65 -22.59 -20.41
N VAL A 115 -4.47 -21.37 -19.90
CA VAL A 115 -3.43 -21.03 -18.91
C VAL A 115 -3.60 -21.79 -17.59
N VAL A 116 -4.80 -22.29 -17.29
CA VAL A 116 -5.11 -23.06 -16.06
C VAL A 116 -5.51 -24.51 -16.36
N LYS A 117 -5.14 -25.04 -17.53
CA LYS A 117 -5.33 -26.46 -17.88
C LYS A 117 -4.15 -27.31 -17.45
N TRP A 118 -3.92 -27.35 -16.15
CA TRP A 118 -2.93 -28.24 -15.55
C TRP A 118 -3.25 -29.71 -15.84
N TYR A 119 -2.21 -30.49 -16.11
CA TYR A 119 -2.32 -31.93 -16.29
C TYR A 119 -2.54 -32.63 -14.95
N SER A 120 -3.22 -33.77 -14.98
CA SER A 120 -3.45 -34.63 -13.82
C SER A 120 -2.65 -35.92 -13.97
N ALA A 121 -1.33 -35.80 -14.18
CA ALA A 121 -0.42 -36.91 -14.40
C ALA A 121 1.00 -36.56 -13.90
N GLY A 122 1.39 -37.14 -12.77
CA GLY A 122 2.67 -36.87 -12.10
C GLY A 122 3.86 -37.73 -12.54
N ALA A 123 5.06 -37.26 -12.24
CA ALA A 123 6.37 -37.81 -12.56
C ALA A 123 7.39 -37.28 -11.54
N THR A 124 8.50 -36.66 -11.94
CA THR A 124 9.45 -36.05 -10.98
C THR A 124 9.06 -34.61 -10.74
N GLU A 125 8.62 -34.30 -9.52
CA GLU A 125 8.31 -32.94 -9.10
C GLU A 125 9.56 -32.17 -8.63
N ASP A 126 9.78 -30.99 -9.22
CA ASP A 126 10.94 -30.11 -9.00
C ASP A 126 10.45 -28.67 -8.92
N GLY A 127 9.92 -28.30 -7.75
CA GLY A 127 9.31 -27.00 -7.51
C GLY A 127 10.31 -25.85 -7.61
N TRP A 128 11.59 -26.07 -7.25
CA TRP A 128 12.63 -25.05 -7.33
C TRP A 128 12.96 -24.70 -8.78
N TYR A 129 13.13 -25.69 -9.64
CA TYR A 129 13.31 -25.46 -11.06
C TYR A 129 12.07 -24.80 -11.69
N ALA A 130 10.87 -25.25 -11.30
CA ALA A 130 9.62 -24.71 -11.83
C ALA A 130 9.41 -23.24 -11.47
N MET A 131 9.70 -22.83 -10.23
CA MET A 131 9.67 -21.42 -9.82
C MET A 131 10.69 -20.57 -10.59
N LYS A 132 11.92 -21.07 -10.78
CA LYS A 132 12.94 -20.39 -11.59
C LYS A 132 12.45 -20.17 -13.02
N GLN A 133 12.00 -21.22 -13.70
CA GLN A 133 11.51 -21.11 -15.08
C GLN A 133 10.24 -20.25 -15.17
N GLY A 134 9.34 -20.37 -14.20
CA GLY A 134 8.13 -19.56 -14.12
C GLY A 134 8.39 -18.06 -14.14
N MET A 135 9.47 -17.57 -13.52
CA MET A 135 9.90 -16.18 -13.64
C MET A 135 10.48 -15.86 -15.02
N GLU A 136 11.34 -16.74 -15.55
CA GLU A 136 12.00 -16.53 -16.85
C GLU A 136 11.01 -16.52 -18.03
N ASP A 137 9.87 -17.19 -17.88
CA ASP A 137 8.86 -17.34 -18.94
C ASP A 137 7.75 -16.27 -18.94
N VAL A 138 7.77 -15.28 -18.03
CA VAL A 138 6.81 -14.17 -18.09
C VAL A 138 7.02 -13.36 -19.37
N TYR A 139 5.95 -13.16 -20.15
CA TYR A 139 5.99 -12.34 -21.36
C TYR A 139 6.01 -10.85 -21.03
N ALA A 140 6.73 -10.05 -21.83
CA ALA A 140 6.74 -8.59 -21.71
C ALA A 140 5.41 -7.95 -22.08
N GLU A 141 4.60 -8.62 -22.90
CA GLU A 141 3.28 -8.18 -23.32
C GLU A 141 2.27 -9.31 -23.14
N ILE A 142 1.16 -9.03 -22.47
CA ILE A 142 0.08 -9.99 -22.20
C ILE A 142 -1.24 -9.38 -22.67
N GLU A 143 -1.88 -10.03 -23.64
CA GLU A 143 -3.16 -9.60 -24.22
C GLU A 143 -3.18 -8.11 -24.63
N GLY A 144 -2.11 -7.66 -25.29
CA GLY A 144 -1.98 -6.29 -25.78
C GLY A 144 -1.61 -5.26 -24.73
N VAL A 145 -1.27 -5.66 -23.50
CA VAL A 145 -0.73 -4.77 -22.47
C VAL A 145 0.74 -5.08 -22.24
N ASN A 146 1.58 -4.09 -22.51
CA ASN A 146 3.00 -4.14 -22.26
C ASN A 146 3.26 -3.87 -20.78
N LEU A 147 3.82 -4.85 -20.08
CA LEU A 147 4.04 -4.80 -18.65
C LEU A 147 4.95 -3.63 -18.23
N LEU A 148 5.92 -3.22 -19.04
CA LEU A 148 6.80 -2.10 -18.69
C LEU A 148 6.25 -0.74 -19.14
N ASN A 149 5.58 -0.69 -20.29
CA ASN A 149 5.19 0.58 -20.90
C ASN A 149 3.76 1.04 -20.59
N ASP A 150 2.86 0.11 -20.23
CA ASP A 150 1.46 0.44 -19.92
C ASP A 150 1.19 0.45 -18.41
N CYS A 151 1.85 -0.44 -17.65
CA CYS A 151 1.79 -0.43 -16.20
C CYS A 151 2.72 0.64 -15.64
N GLY A 152 2.25 1.43 -14.68
CA GLY A 152 3.04 2.35 -13.85
C GLY A 152 3.54 1.68 -12.57
N SER A 153 2.85 0.65 -12.08
CA SER A 153 3.34 -0.26 -11.04
C SER A 153 2.95 -1.69 -11.37
N ILE A 154 3.77 -2.65 -10.93
CA ILE A 154 3.49 -4.08 -11.08
C ILE A 154 3.80 -4.80 -9.78
N ASP A 155 2.75 -5.10 -9.04
CA ASP A 155 2.82 -5.88 -7.81
C ASP A 155 2.78 -7.38 -8.16
N LYS A 156 3.75 -8.15 -7.67
CA LYS A 156 3.99 -9.52 -8.15
C LYS A 156 3.84 -10.54 -7.02
N ASN A 157 3.07 -11.58 -7.29
CA ASN A 157 2.89 -12.71 -6.39
C ASN A 157 3.26 -14.01 -7.09
N MET A 158 3.93 -14.90 -6.39
CA MET A 158 4.18 -16.25 -6.84
C MET A 158 3.45 -17.21 -5.91
N ILE A 159 2.62 -18.08 -6.48
CA ILE A 159 1.89 -19.11 -5.73
C ILE A 159 2.41 -20.46 -6.20
N LEU A 160 3.24 -21.11 -5.37
CA LEU A 160 3.57 -22.52 -5.54
C LEU A 160 2.46 -23.35 -4.92
N VAL A 161 1.94 -24.34 -5.64
CA VAL A 161 0.96 -25.30 -5.13
C VAL A 161 1.47 -26.70 -5.43
N THR A 162 1.75 -27.48 -4.39
CA THR A 162 2.30 -28.84 -4.54
C THR A 162 1.92 -29.70 -3.35
N ASP A 163 1.60 -30.97 -3.57
CA ASP A 163 1.44 -31.93 -2.48
C ASP A 163 2.71 -32.71 -2.17
N GLU A 164 3.83 -32.26 -2.73
CA GLU A 164 5.12 -32.91 -2.59
C GLU A 164 5.87 -32.53 -1.32
N ASP A 165 6.66 -33.49 -0.86
CA ASP A 165 7.48 -33.38 0.34
C ASP A 165 8.94 -32.99 0.05
N ARG A 166 9.31 -32.88 -1.23
CA ARG A 166 10.71 -32.67 -1.64
C ARG A 166 10.88 -31.86 -2.91
N ASP A 167 12.04 -31.19 -2.96
CA ASP A 167 12.63 -30.72 -4.20
C ASP A 167 13.67 -31.73 -4.69
N CYS A 168 13.67 -32.01 -6.00
CA CYS A 168 14.57 -32.99 -6.61
C CYS A 168 15.86 -32.38 -7.16
N THR A 169 15.98 -31.05 -7.22
CA THR A 169 17.12 -30.37 -7.83
C THR A 169 18.26 -30.16 -6.83
N THR A 170 19.47 -30.56 -7.23
CA THR A 170 20.69 -30.42 -6.41
C THR A 170 21.58 -29.24 -6.81
N TYR A 171 21.25 -28.54 -7.91
CA TYR A 171 22.06 -27.46 -8.48
C TYR A 171 21.47 -26.05 -8.27
N ILE A 172 20.22 -25.94 -7.82
CA ILE A 172 19.64 -24.69 -7.32
C ILE A 172 19.77 -24.72 -5.81
N SER A 173 20.39 -23.71 -5.22
CA SER A 173 20.46 -23.59 -3.76
C SER A 173 19.28 -22.76 -3.24
N LYS A 174 18.68 -23.15 -2.10
CA LYS A 174 17.64 -22.40 -1.41
C LYS A 174 17.96 -20.90 -1.25
N PRO A 175 19.15 -20.47 -0.77
CA PRO A 175 19.46 -19.04 -0.63
C PRO A 175 19.45 -18.29 -1.97
N TRP A 176 19.95 -18.93 -3.04
CA TRP A 176 19.91 -18.34 -4.38
C TRP A 176 18.48 -18.19 -4.87
N LEU A 177 17.64 -19.23 -4.73
CA LEU A 177 16.26 -19.19 -5.22
C LEU A 177 15.47 -18.12 -4.49
N LYS A 178 15.58 -18.11 -3.16
CA LYS A 178 15.01 -17.11 -2.27
C LYS A 178 15.40 -15.70 -2.73
N SER A 179 16.70 -15.42 -2.81
CA SER A 179 17.21 -14.13 -3.29
C SER A 179 16.68 -13.74 -4.66
N LYS A 180 16.54 -14.69 -5.59
CA LYS A 180 16.04 -14.41 -6.94
C LYS A 180 14.56 -14.08 -7.01
N ILE A 181 13.73 -14.80 -6.26
CA ILE A 181 12.30 -14.51 -6.16
C ILE A 181 12.10 -13.07 -5.65
N TYR A 182 12.77 -12.71 -4.56
CA TYR A 182 12.64 -11.37 -3.97
C TYR A 182 13.29 -10.27 -4.79
N SER A 183 14.45 -10.52 -5.42
CA SER A 183 15.06 -9.53 -6.31
C SER A 183 14.20 -9.22 -7.54
N ASN A 184 13.37 -10.17 -7.96
CA ASN A 184 12.39 -9.99 -9.03
C ASN A 184 11.10 -9.33 -8.54
N GLY A 185 11.01 -8.99 -7.25
CA GLY A 185 9.87 -8.30 -6.63
C GLY A 185 8.66 -9.20 -6.38
N TYR A 186 8.83 -10.52 -6.32
CA TYR A 186 7.75 -11.44 -6.00
C TYR A 186 7.57 -11.61 -4.49
N ILE A 187 6.32 -11.64 -4.05
CA ILE A 187 5.92 -12.21 -2.77
C ILE A 187 5.59 -13.70 -3.00
N LEU A 188 6.34 -14.59 -2.34
CA LEU A 188 6.16 -16.03 -2.46
C LEU A 188 5.13 -16.56 -1.47
N ASN A 189 4.15 -17.29 -1.98
CA ASN A 189 3.21 -18.07 -1.19
C ASN A 189 3.30 -19.53 -1.57
N VAL A 190 3.45 -20.37 -0.55
CA VAL A 190 3.70 -21.79 -0.76
C VAL A 190 2.56 -22.60 -0.17
N VAL A 191 1.73 -23.18 -1.01
CA VAL A 191 0.62 -24.06 -0.65
C VAL A 191 1.09 -25.50 -0.74
N VAL A 192 1.29 -26.13 0.41
CA VAL A 192 1.98 -27.41 0.54
C VAL A 192 1.24 -28.41 1.41
N ASP A 193 1.57 -29.70 1.27
CA ASP A 193 1.02 -30.77 2.11
C ASP A 193 1.61 -30.77 3.52
N ILE A 194 1.14 -29.83 4.32
CA ILE A 194 1.52 -29.65 5.72
C ILE A 194 0.27 -29.61 6.62
N CYS A 195 0.48 -29.68 7.92
CA CYS A 195 -0.52 -29.40 8.94
C CYS A 195 0.02 -28.33 9.90
N ILE A 196 -0.83 -27.37 10.29
CA ILE A 196 -0.43 -26.21 11.12
C ILE A 196 -1.16 -26.29 12.47
N GLY A 197 -0.45 -26.42 13.59
CA GLY A 197 -1.07 -26.61 14.91
C GLY A 197 -0.13 -26.46 16.11
N HIS A 198 -0.67 -26.14 17.29
CA HIS A 198 0.08 -25.84 18.52
C HIS A 198 -0.14 -26.88 19.64
N ASP A 199 -1.05 -27.84 19.46
CA ASP A 199 -1.57 -28.68 20.54
C ASP A 199 -0.67 -29.87 20.93
N GLY A 200 0.56 -29.94 20.41
CA GLY A 200 1.46 -31.09 20.62
C GLY A 200 0.95 -32.37 19.95
N ILE A 201 -0.07 -32.25 19.10
CA ILE A 201 -0.63 -33.34 18.30
C ILE A 201 0.05 -33.31 16.92
N ASN A 202 1.22 -33.93 16.87
CA ASN A 202 2.03 -34.04 15.65
C ASN A 202 1.51 -35.19 14.77
N ASN A 203 0.33 -35.00 14.19
CA ASN A 203 -0.36 -36.02 13.41
C ASN A 203 -1.10 -35.38 12.21
N PRO A 204 -0.98 -35.93 10.98
CA PRO A 204 -1.66 -35.43 9.78
C PRO A 204 -3.19 -35.37 9.95
N TRP A 205 -3.76 -36.27 10.76
CA TRP A 205 -5.18 -36.31 11.06
C TRP A 205 -5.67 -35.15 11.94
N SER A 206 -4.76 -34.36 12.52
CA SER A 206 -5.14 -33.15 13.29
C SER A 206 -5.58 -31.98 12.40
N CYS A 207 -5.26 -32.02 11.10
CA CYS A 207 -5.74 -31.07 10.09
C CYS A 207 -6.67 -31.70 9.04
N ARG A 208 -6.81 -33.04 9.01
CA ARG A 208 -7.62 -33.78 8.03
C ARG A 208 -8.84 -34.43 8.71
N GLY A 209 -10.05 -33.98 8.36
CA GLY A 209 -11.31 -34.65 8.74
C GLY A 209 -12.25 -33.84 9.63
N SER A 210 -13.44 -34.39 9.93
CA SER A 210 -14.52 -33.63 10.55
C SER A 210 -14.36 -33.24 12.01
N SER A 211 -13.39 -33.84 12.69
CA SER A 211 -13.05 -33.61 14.09
C SER A 211 -11.60 -33.15 14.28
N ALA A 212 -10.95 -32.70 13.20
CA ALA A 212 -9.58 -32.23 13.21
C ALA A 212 -9.48 -30.91 14.00
N THR A 213 -8.69 -30.90 15.07
CA THR A 213 -8.55 -29.78 16.01
C THR A 213 -7.86 -28.55 15.43
N ASN A 214 -7.16 -28.74 14.30
CA ASN A 214 -6.41 -27.71 13.60
C ASN A 214 -6.97 -27.44 12.19
N ALA A 215 -8.18 -27.92 11.88
CA ALA A 215 -8.79 -27.76 10.55
C ALA A 215 -9.10 -26.31 10.17
N ASP A 216 -9.13 -25.40 11.14
CA ASP A 216 -9.37 -23.96 11.00
C ASP A 216 -8.09 -23.14 10.81
N LYS A 217 -6.90 -23.77 10.83
CA LYS A 217 -5.59 -23.11 10.66
C LYS A 217 -5.08 -23.33 9.25
N PHE A 218 -5.06 -22.27 8.46
CA PHE A 218 -4.91 -22.36 7.01
C PHE A 218 -3.52 -21.99 6.51
N GLY A 219 -2.85 -21.06 7.18
CA GLY A 219 -1.53 -20.61 6.78
C GLY A 219 -0.76 -20.01 7.94
N MET A 220 0.49 -19.67 7.67
CA MET A 220 1.40 -19.12 8.67
C MET A 220 2.44 -18.22 8.02
N GLN A 221 2.58 -17.01 8.55
CA GLN A 221 3.71 -16.12 8.28
C GLN A 221 4.84 -16.43 9.26
N ILE A 222 6.08 -16.44 8.79
CA ILE A 222 7.26 -16.87 9.57
C ILE A 222 8.30 -15.76 9.57
N THR A 223 8.80 -15.40 10.74
CA THR A 223 9.69 -14.24 10.99
C THR A 223 10.77 -14.56 12.03
N SER A 224 11.65 -13.59 12.30
CA SER A 224 12.75 -13.69 13.27
C SER A 224 13.64 -14.91 13.04
N GLY A 225 14.03 -15.19 11.80
CA GLY A 225 14.85 -16.34 11.45
C GLY A 225 14.16 -17.68 11.71
N GLY A 226 12.83 -17.69 11.70
CA GLY A 226 12.01 -18.87 11.96
C GLY A 226 11.50 -18.99 13.40
N MET A 227 11.91 -18.08 14.30
CA MET A 227 11.60 -18.16 15.74
C MET A 227 10.25 -17.59 16.14
N ASP A 228 9.65 -16.75 15.30
CA ASP A 228 8.34 -16.15 15.53
C ASP A 228 7.45 -16.41 14.34
N ALA A 229 6.18 -16.73 14.57
CA ALA A 229 5.22 -16.96 13.51
C ALA A 229 3.82 -16.45 13.85
N ASN A 230 3.03 -16.11 12.84
CA ASN A 230 1.61 -15.78 12.98
C ASN A 230 0.79 -16.79 12.19
N ILE A 231 -0.06 -17.57 12.87
CA ILE A 231 -0.94 -18.54 12.23
C ILE A 231 -2.27 -17.87 11.85
N PHE A 232 -2.67 -18.01 10.58
CA PHE A 232 -3.96 -17.57 10.08
C PHE A 232 -5.03 -18.60 10.42
N LYS A 233 -5.89 -18.26 11.39
CA LYS A 233 -6.99 -19.11 11.85
C LYS A 233 -8.33 -18.52 11.40
N TYR A 234 -9.18 -19.34 10.80
CA TYR A 234 -10.57 -19.00 10.51
C TYR A 234 -11.34 -18.67 11.79
N GLU A 235 -12.05 -17.56 11.76
CA GLU A 235 -12.91 -17.10 12.84
C GLU A 235 -14.09 -16.34 12.22
N PRO A 236 -15.24 -16.99 11.99
CA PRO A 236 -16.37 -16.42 11.25
C PRO A 236 -17.04 -15.22 11.93
N THR A 237 -16.58 -14.85 13.13
CA THR A 237 -17.04 -13.68 13.87
C THR A 237 -16.07 -12.50 13.76
N ALA A 238 -14.89 -12.70 13.18
CA ALA A 238 -13.90 -11.66 12.93
C ALA A 238 -14.22 -10.87 11.66
N THR A 239 -13.70 -9.64 11.56
CA THR A 239 -13.97 -8.69 10.47
C THR A 239 -13.69 -9.23 9.06
N PHE A 240 -12.76 -10.20 8.94
CA PHE A 240 -12.36 -10.84 7.68
C PHE A 240 -12.54 -12.36 7.72
N ASP A 241 -13.37 -12.83 8.63
CA ASP A 241 -13.55 -14.24 8.95
C ASP A 241 -12.25 -14.97 9.34
N TYR A 242 -11.22 -14.24 9.79
CA TYR A 242 -9.98 -14.81 10.33
C TYR A 242 -9.36 -13.95 11.44
N VAL A 243 -8.49 -14.59 12.22
CA VAL A 243 -7.61 -13.97 13.22
C VAL A 243 -6.19 -14.48 13.04
N GLU A 244 -5.23 -13.68 13.47
CA GLU A 244 -3.83 -14.08 13.59
C GLU A 244 -3.55 -14.59 15.00
N LEU A 245 -2.94 -15.77 15.10
CA LEU A 245 -2.45 -16.33 16.35
C LEU A 245 -0.94 -16.17 16.42
N PRO A 246 -0.42 -15.23 17.24
CA PRO A 246 1.01 -15.03 17.39
C PRO A 246 1.66 -16.16 18.16
N MET A 247 2.80 -16.63 17.66
CA MET A 247 3.56 -17.78 18.13
C MET A 247 5.01 -17.36 18.43
N PRO A 248 5.24 -16.63 19.53
CA PRO A 248 6.56 -16.05 19.79
C PRO A 248 7.54 -17.05 20.41
N ASN A 249 8.83 -16.84 20.16
CA ASN A 249 9.96 -17.52 20.80
C ASN A 249 10.01 -19.05 20.62
N LYS A 250 9.48 -19.58 19.53
CA LYS A 250 9.57 -21.00 19.22
C LYS A 250 9.65 -21.21 17.71
N HIS A 251 10.59 -22.04 17.29
CA HIS A 251 10.81 -22.28 15.88
C HIS A 251 9.55 -22.82 15.18
N TYR A 252 9.28 -22.35 13.97
CA TYR A 252 8.04 -22.58 13.24
C TYR A 252 7.78 -24.07 12.95
N ASP A 253 8.84 -24.87 12.78
CA ASP A 253 8.79 -26.32 12.57
C ASP A 253 8.12 -27.07 13.73
N SER A 254 8.02 -26.44 14.89
CA SER A 254 7.32 -26.97 16.05
C SER A 254 5.80 -26.82 15.97
N TYR A 255 5.32 -26.07 14.97
CA TYR A 255 3.92 -25.83 14.65
C TYR A 255 3.51 -26.39 13.29
N VAL A 256 4.48 -26.84 12.49
CA VAL A 256 4.26 -27.42 11.19
C VAL A 256 4.58 -28.90 11.26
N TRP A 257 3.62 -29.73 10.87
CA TRP A 257 3.83 -31.16 10.74
C TRP A 257 3.67 -31.57 9.27
N HIS A 258 4.56 -32.44 8.79
CA HIS A 258 4.48 -33.08 7.48
C HIS A 258 5.25 -34.40 7.51
N ASP A 259 4.99 -35.27 6.54
CA ASP A 259 5.88 -36.39 6.26
C ASP A 259 7.06 -35.87 5.39
N ALA A 260 8.28 -36.36 5.63
CA ALA A 260 9.39 -36.38 4.64
C ALA A 260 10.01 -35.06 4.07
N GLY A 261 9.99 -33.95 4.80
CA GLY A 261 10.89 -32.79 4.55
C GLY A 261 10.27 -31.53 3.92
N THR A 262 8.95 -31.49 3.71
CA THR A 262 8.23 -30.36 3.09
C THR A 262 8.55 -29.01 3.73
N ALA A 263 8.62 -28.93 5.06
CA ALA A 263 8.93 -27.68 5.75
C ALA A 263 10.33 -27.16 5.38
N ASP A 264 11.33 -28.06 5.43
CA ASP A 264 12.70 -27.73 5.09
C ASP A 264 12.86 -27.32 3.61
N HIS A 265 12.05 -27.84 2.69
CA HIS A 265 12.20 -27.52 1.27
C HIS A 265 11.46 -26.25 0.84
N TYR A 266 10.29 -26.01 1.43
CA TYR A 266 9.36 -25.01 0.93
C TYR A 266 8.97 -23.97 1.98
N SER A 267 8.69 -24.36 3.24
CA SER A 267 8.37 -23.39 4.30
C SER A 267 9.56 -22.47 4.59
N ASP A 268 10.79 -23.00 4.54
CA ASP A 268 11.99 -22.20 4.74
C ASP A 268 12.18 -21.07 3.71
N LEU A 269 11.57 -21.19 2.53
CA LEU A 269 11.67 -20.15 1.49
C LEU A 269 10.97 -18.86 1.90
N VAL A 270 10.00 -18.91 2.81
CA VAL A 270 9.19 -17.76 3.23
C VAL A 270 9.54 -17.21 4.63
N ILE A 271 10.58 -17.73 5.28
CA ILE A 271 11.07 -17.20 6.59
C ILE A 271 11.59 -15.78 6.42
N ASP A 272 11.17 -14.83 7.26
CA ASP A 272 11.59 -13.41 7.19
C ASP A 272 11.16 -12.70 5.91
N GLU A 273 10.10 -13.20 5.27
CA GLU A 273 9.60 -12.67 4.01
C GLU A 273 8.13 -12.29 4.13
N ALA A 274 7.66 -11.43 3.22
CA ALA A 274 6.29 -10.92 3.28
C ALA A 274 5.21 -11.99 3.07
N GLY A 275 5.56 -13.09 2.41
CA GLY A 275 4.63 -14.17 2.08
C GLY A 275 4.45 -15.18 3.20
N ALA A 276 3.76 -16.28 2.89
CA ALA A 276 3.38 -17.27 3.89
C ALA A 276 3.37 -18.70 3.33
N VAL A 277 3.41 -19.66 4.26
CA VAL A 277 3.16 -21.07 3.97
C VAL A 277 1.70 -21.42 4.27
N TRP A 278 1.10 -22.28 3.45
CA TRP A 278 -0.31 -22.60 3.46
C TRP A 278 -0.55 -24.10 3.42
N ASN A 279 -1.59 -24.52 4.14
CA ASN A 279 -1.99 -25.91 4.28
C ASN A 279 -2.94 -26.32 3.14
N ILE A 280 -2.44 -27.10 2.18
CA ILE A 280 -3.25 -27.62 1.08
C ILE A 280 -4.40 -28.52 1.55
N ASN A 281 -4.27 -29.17 2.71
CA ASN A 281 -5.30 -30.06 3.25
C ASN A 281 -6.59 -29.33 3.59
N SER A 282 -6.52 -28.01 3.82
CA SER A 282 -7.69 -27.17 4.02
C SER A 282 -8.54 -27.07 2.75
N MET A 283 -7.93 -27.14 1.56
CA MET A 283 -8.65 -27.24 0.27
C MET A 283 -9.28 -28.62 0.07
N ARG A 284 -8.63 -29.68 0.59
CA ARG A 284 -9.05 -31.09 0.48
C ARG A 284 -10.09 -31.51 1.51
N CYS A 285 -10.39 -30.65 2.49
CA CYS A 285 -11.21 -31.03 3.63
C CYS A 285 -12.67 -31.27 3.20
N THR A 286 -13.21 -32.45 3.53
CA THR A 286 -14.58 -32.82 3.19
C THR A 286 -15.63 -32.21 4.14
N LEU A 287 -15.19 -31.45 5.15
CA LEU A 287 -16.09 -30.68 5.99
C LEU A 287 -16.72 -29.53 5.19
N PRO A 288 -18.05 -29.39 5.19
CA PRO A 288 -18.70 -28.26 4.53
C PRO A 288 -18.17 -26.93 5.09
N GLY A 289 -17.73 -26.03 4.20
CA GLY A 289 -17.32 -24.66 4.54
C GLY A 289 -15.82 -24.45 4.79
N ILE A 290 -15.03 -25.51 5.02
CA ILE A 290 -13.59 -25.34 5.32
C ILE A 290 -12.80 -24.90 4.09
N ALA A 291 -13.06 -25.50 2.93
CA ALA A 291 -12.41 -25.09 1.69
C ALA A 291 -12.82 -23.65 1.31
N GLU A 292 -14.10 -23.28 1.48
CA GLU A 292 -14.58 -21.93 1.24
C GLU A 292 -13.93 -20.91 2.20
N ALA A 293 -13.82 -21.26 3.48
CA ALA A 293 -13.12 -20.48 4.48
C ALA A 293 -11.65 -20.30 4.11
N PHE A 294 -10.95 -21.36 3.72
CA PHE A 294 -9.58 -21.29 3.21
C PHE A 294 -9.47 -20.28 2.06
N ALA A 295 -10.36 -20.39 1.06
CA ALA A 295 -10.34 -19.45 -0.07
C ALA A 295 -10.60 -18.00 0.38
N GLY A 296 -11.48 -17.77 1.36
CA GLY A 296 -11.72 -16.44 1.93
C GLY A 296 -10.45 -15.86 2.55
N VAL A 297 -9.85 -16.58 3.49
CA VAL A 297 -8.63 -16.13 4.18
C VAL A 297 -7.46 -15.98 3.21
N PHE A 298 -7.23 -16.98 2.36
CA PHE A 298 -6.15 -16.97 1.38
C PHE A 298 -6.25 -15.76 0.44
N VAL A 299 -7.44 -15.53 -0.15
CA VAL A 299 -7.65 -14.41 -1.08
C VAL A 299 -7.45 -13.06 -0.41
N ILE A 300 -7.98 -12.88 0.81
CA ILE A 300 -7.83 -11.62 1.55
C ILE A 300 -6.34 -11.37 1.81
N ILE A 301 -5.62 -12.33 2.38
CA ILE A 301 -4.20 -12.14 2.70
C ILE A 301 -3.38 -11.94 1.42
N LYS A 302 -3.66 -12.65 0.33
CA LYS A 302 -2.93 -12.45 -0.93
C LYS A 302 -3.19 -11.06 -1.50
N ALA A 303 -4.43 -10.58 -1.46
CA ALA A 303 -4.75 -9.23 -1.91
C ALA A 303 -4.04 -8.16 -1.05
N GLN A 304 -4.01 -8.36 0.27
CA GLN A 304 -3.29 -7.49 1.21
C GLN A 304 -1.78 -7.48 0.93
N GLU A 305 -1.17 -8.65 0.74
CA GLU A 305 0.26 -8.77 0.39
C GLU A 305 0.57 -8.13 -0.95
N ILE A 306 -0.19 -8.46 -1.99
CA ILE A 306 0.00 -7.94 -3.36
C ILE A 306 -0.08 -6.42 -3.35
N SER A 307 -1.07 -5.85 -2.67
CA SER A 307 -1.24 -4.40 -2.60
C SER A 307 -0.37 -3.69 -1.56
N GLY A 308 0.29 -4.43 -0.66
CA GLY A 308 0.88 -3.87 0.55
C GLY A 308 -0.14 -3.25 1.53
N CYS A 309 -1.44 -3.52 1.37
CA CYS A 309 -2.51 -2.92 2.15
C CYS A 309 -3.05 -3.93 3.17
N THR A 310 -2.76 -3.75 4.47
CA THR A 310 -3.14 -4.72 5.51
C THR A 310 -4.58 -4.60 6.02
N ASN A 311 -5.41 -3.70 5.47
CA ASN A 311 -6.80 -3.51 5.91
C ASN A 311 -7.76 -3.31 4.72
N PRO A 312 -8.53 -4.33 4.30
CA PRO A 312 -9.50 -4.25 3.19
C PRO A 312 -10.59 -3.19 3.34
N ALA A 313 -10.89 -2.73 4.57
CA ALA A 313 -11.83 -1.62 4.80
C ALA A 313 -11.17 -0.24 4.60
N GLY A 314 -9.84 -0.19 4.48
CA GLY A 314 -9.04 1.00 4.16
C GLY A 314 -8.16 0.81 2.92
N CYS A 315 -8.34 -0.30 2.19
CA CYS A 315 -7.90 -0.37 0.82
C CYS A 315 -9.07 0.25 0.04
N ASP A 316 -8.91 1.49 -0.40
CA ASP A 316 -9.33 2.20 -1.63
C ASP A 316 -8.61 3.57 -1.50
N PRO A 317 -8.57 4.41 -2.52
CA PRO A 317 -7.35 4.85 -3.19
C PRO A 317 -6.48 5.76 -2.30
N ARG A 318 -5.41 5.20 -1.74
CA ARG A 318 -4.42 5.91 -0.88
C ARG A 318 -5.05 6.35 0.45
N PRO A 319 -4.47 6.03 1.60
CA PRO A 319 -4.83 6.78 2.80
C PRO A 319 -4.47 8.25 2.53
N GLU A 320 -5.47 9.11 2.64
CA GLU A 320 -5.26 10.55 2.72
C GLU A 320 -4.71 10.83 4.11
N ILE A 321 -3.39 10.76 4.21
CA ILE A 321 -2.68 10.96 5.48
C ILE A 321 -2.32 12.44 5.56
N GLY A 322 -3.24 13.22 6.15
CA GLY A 322 -2.96 14.55 6.71
C GLY A 322 -3.99 15.66 6.50
N GLY A 323 -4.30 16.35 7.62
CA GLY A 323 -4.73 17.75 7.83
C GLY A 323 -5.98 18.26 7.11
N ASP A 324 -7.05 18.70 7.78
CA ASP A 324 -7.09 19.46 9.06
C ASP A 324 -8.53 19.78 9.57
N PRO A 325 -8.83 19.91 10.90
CA PRO A 325 -8.06 19.46 12.09
C PRO A 325 -8.18 17.95 12.33
N HIS A 326 -8.48 17.27 11.24
CA HIS A 326 -8.65 15.85 11.06
C HIS A 326 -7.29 15.23 10.76
N ILE A 327 -6.74 14.45 11.70
CA ILE A 327 -5.48 13.73 11.53
C ILE A 327 -5.78 12.24 11.39
N THR A 328 -5.27 11.66 10.30
CA THR A 328 -5.35 10.21 10.03
C THR A 328 -3.98 9.58 10.21
N THR A 329 -3.86 8.61 11.11
CA THR A 329 -2.59 7.88 11.38
C THR A 329 -2.22 6.92 10.25
N TRP A 330 -1.01 6.34 10.28
CA TRP A 330 -0.56 5.34 9.30
C TRP A 330 -1.44 4.08 9.22
N LYS A 331 -2.22 3.76 10.26
CA LYS A 331 -3.18 2.64 10.29
C LYS A 331 -4.62 3.08 10.10
N ASN A 332 -4.84 4.27 9.55
CA ASN A 332 -6.16 4.82 9.25
C ASN A 332 -7.01 5.08 10.50
N GLU A 333 -6.38 5.36 11.65
CA GLU A 333 -7.08 5.87 12.82
C GLU A 333 -7.26 7.37 12.65
N HIS A 334 -8.51 7.81 12.63
CA HIS A 334 -8.85 9.22 12.46
C HIS A 334 -9.13 9.85 13.83
N TYR A 335 -8.50 10.99 14.12
CA TYR A 335 -8.72 11.76 15.33
C TYR A 335 -8.67 13.27 15.08
N GLU A 336 -9.23 14.03 16.03
CA GLU A 336 -9.30 15.49 15.97
C GLU A 336 -8.38 16.08 17.06
N PHE A 337 -7.49 16.99 16.68
CA PHE A 337 -6.67 17.77 17.62
C PHE A 337 -6.96 19.24 17.45
N HIS A 338 -7.47 19.88 18.50
CA HIS A 338 -7.92 21.28 18.44
C HIS A 338 -7.02 22.28 19.17
N GLY A 339 -5.80 21.89 19.54
CA GLY A 339 -4.85 22.81 20.19
C GLY A 339 -4.24 23.79 19.19
N GLN A 340 -3.89 25.00 19.63
CA GLN A 340 -3.08 25.96 18.86
C GLN A 340 -1.62 25.91 19.33
N CYS A 341 -0.73 25.49 18.43
CA CYS A 341 0.72 25.47 18.59
C CYS A 341 1.41 24.97 17.31
N ASP A 342 2.75 24.91 17.34
CA ASP A 342 3.54 24.20 16.34
C ASP A 342 3.70 22.73 16.77
N LEU A 343 3.43 21.79 15.87
CA LEU A 343 3.43 20.34 16.11
C LEU A 343 4.35 19.60 15.14
N VAL A 344 4.98 18.52 15.61
CA VAL A 344 5.75 17.58 14.78
C VAL A 344 4.80 16.52 14.24
N MET A 345 4.38 16.69 12.99
CA MET A 345 3.48 15.72 12.35
C MET A 345 4.22 14.41 12.03
N MET A 346 5.43 14.51 11.47
CA MET A 346 6.35 13.38 11.35
C MET A 346 7.80 13.84 11.22
N LYS A 347 8.74 13.00 11.67
CA LYS A 347 10.18 13.15 11.43
C LYS A 347 10.86 11.80 11.20
N ASP A 348 11.88 11.76 10.36
CA ASP A 348 12.73 10.61 10.08
C ASP A 348 14.16 11.09 9.76
N GLU A 349 15.10 10.87 10.68
CA GLU A 349 16.50 11.27 10.51
C GLU A 349 17.24 10.39 9.49
N ASP A 350 16.79 9.16 9.27
CA ASP A 350 17.39 8.20 8.34
C ASP A 350 16.79 8.29 6.93
N PHE A 351 15.80 9.16 6.73
CA PHE A 351 15.13 9.35 5.45
C PHE A 351 16.15 9.55 4.32
N ALA A 352 15.93 8.86 3.21
CA ALA A 352 16.75 8.96 2.02
C ALA A 352 18.27 8.83 2.28
N ASP A 353 18.70 7.74 2.91
CA ASP A 353 20.11 7.44 3.26
C ASP A 353 20.71 8.47 4.24
N GLY A 354 19.93 8.86 5.26
CA GLY A 354 20.36 9.84 6.27
C GLY A 354 20.34 11.29 5.79
N LEU A 355 19.60 11.57 4.72
CA LEU A 355 19.32 12.94 4.29
C LEU A 355 18.40 13.64 5.30
N GLY A 356 17.49 12.91 5.93
CA GLY A 356 16.57 13.44 6.93
C GLY A 356 15.31 14.07 6.33
N LEU A 357 14.19 13.92 7.02
CA LEU A 357 12.88 14.45 6.70
C LEU A 357 12.18 14.92 7.97
N ASP A 358 11.69 16.15 8.00
CA ASP A 358 10.84 16.65 9.07
C ASP A 358 9.65 17.38 8.47
N LEU A 359 8.47 17.16 9.04
CA LEU A 359 7.24 17.83 8.64
C LEU A 359 6.55 18.37 9.89
N HIS A 360 6.52 19.70 10.00
CA HIS A 360 5.87 20.41 11.08
C HIS A 360 4.58 21.07 10.56
N ILE A 361 3.57 21.11 11.41
CA ILE A 361 2.31 21.81 11.16
C ILE A 361 2.09 22.87 12.22
N ARG A 362 1.49 24.00 11.84
CA ARG A 362 1.09 25.07 12.74
C ARG A 362 -0.42 25.13 12.78
N THR A 363 -1.00 24.90 13.94
CA THR A 363 -2.44 24.98 14.14
C THR A 363 -2.82 26.31 14.79
N LYS A 364 -4.00 26.83 14.43
CA LYS A 364 -4.56 28.08 14.93
C LYS A 364 -6.01 27.89 15.33
N ILE A 365 -6.38 28.35 16.53
CA ILE A 365 -7.75 28.21 17.04
C ILE A 365 -8.65 29.30 16.46
N VAL A 366 -9.84 28.88 16.04
CA VAL A 366 -10.99 29.73 15.73
C VAL A 366 -12.13 29.35 16.67
N ARG A 367 -12.32 30.17 17.72
CA ARG A 367 -13.35 30.00 18.76
C ARG A 367 -13.25 28.65 19.50
N TYR A 368 -13.85 27.59 18.97
CA TYR A 368 -13.97 26.26 19.59
C TYR A 368 -13.39 25.12 18.73
N TRP A 369 -12.81 25.43 17.57
CA TRP A 369 -12.12 24.50 16.67
C TRP A 369 -10.77 25.11 16.27
N SER A 370 -9.92 24.35 15.58
CA SER A 370 -8.66 24.86 15.03
C SER A 370 -8.48 24.42 13.59
N TYR A 371 -7.53 25.05 12.91
CA TYR A 371 -7.10 24.66 11.58
C TYR A 371 -5.56 24.71 11.46
N ILE A 372 -4.96 23.99 10.52
CA ILE A 372 -3.57 24.02 10.08
C ILE A 372 -3.46 25.24 9.19
N GLN A 373 -2.88 26.27 9.78
CA GLN A 373 -2.58 27.52 9.10
C GLN A 373 -1.35 27.37 8.20
N SER A 374 -0.37 26.56 8.62
CA SER A 374 0.91 26.45 7.91
C SER A 374 1.53 25.07 8.03
N VAL A 375 2.27 24.68 7.00
CA VAL A 375 3.05 23.43 6.96
C VAL A 375 4.48 23.76 6.55
N ALA A 376 5.45 23.21 7.26
CA ALA A 376 6.85 23.30 6.91
C ALA A 376 7.46 21.90 6.75
N THR A 377 8.04 21.63 5.59
CA THR A 377 8.69 20.36 5.26
C THR A 377 10.19 20.59 5.06
N ARG A 378 11.03 19.91 5.83
CA ARG A 378 12.50 19.89 5.70
C ARG A 378 12.95 18.56 5.09
N ILE A 379 13.78 18.61 4.07
CA ILE A 379 14.55 17.45 3.56
C ILE A 379 16.02 17.85 3.46
N GLY A 380 16.92 17.15 4.16
CA GLY A 380 18.31 17.60 4.25
C GLY A 380 18.41 18.96 4.94
N ASN A 381 19.03 19.91 4.25
CA ASN A 381 19.13 21.30 4.72
C ASN A 381 18.08 22.22 4.11
N ASP A 382 17.18 21.65 3.29
CA ASP A 382 16.26 22.39 2.47
C ASP A 382 14.88 22.37 3.13
N ILE A 383 14.24 23.53 3.23
CA ILE A 383 12.93 23.69 3.89
C ILE A 383 11.98 24.34 2.89
N ILE A 384 10.76 23.84 2.82
CA ILE A 384 9.64 24.51 2.15
C ILE A 384 8.53 24.75 3.16
N GLU A 385 8.08 26.00 3.28
CA GLU A 385 6.95 26.39 4.12
C GLU A 385 5.81 26.88 3.23
N SER A 386 4.57 26.47 3.53
CA SER A 386 3.35 26.91 2.85
C SER A 386 2.32 27.40 3.89
N GLU A 387 1.66 28.51 3.61
CA GLU A 387 0.60 29.11 4.44
C GLU A 387 -0.64 29.40 3.60
N GLY A 388 -1.83 29.21 4.18
CA GLY A 388 -3.09 29.58 3.53
C GLY A 388 -3.45 31.07 3.72
N THR A 389 -4.21 31.66 2.79
CA THR A 389 -4.66 33.06 2.85
C THR A 389 -6.19 33.21 2.74
N PRO A 390 -6.82 34.12 3.51
CA PRO A 390 -8.25 34.39 3.42
C PRO A 390 -8.62 35.20 2.16
N ASP A 391 -9.86 35.03 1.65
CA ASP A 391 -10.41 35.78 0.51
C ASP A 391 -10.75 37.24 0.88
N ALA A 392 -10.54 38.20 -0.05
CA ALA A 392 -10.79 39.63 0.18
C ALA A 392 -12.25 40.10 0.08
N GLU A 393 -13.19 39.25 -0.35
CA GLU A 393 -14.56 39.70 -0.70
C GLU A 393 -15.54 39.83 0.48
N ASP A 394 -15.14 39.49 1.71
CA ASP A 394 -16.00 39.64 2.89
C ASP A 394 -15.89 41.05 3.51
N GLU A 395 -16.81 41.94 3.13
CA GLU A 395 -16.94 43.33 3.63
C GLU A 395 -17.44 43.46 5.10
N GLU A 396 -17.31 42.46 5.97
CA GLU A 396 -17.57 42.62 7.42
C GLU A 396 -16.32 42.35 8.28
N PRO A 397 -16.04 43.22 9.28
CA PRO A 397 -14.75 43.23 9.97
C PRO A 397 -14.63 42.06 10.94
N HIS A 398 -14.05 40.96 10.49
CA HIS A 398 -13.55 39.90 11.37
C HIS A 398 -12.24 40.37 12.02
N TYR A 399 -12.24 40.46 13.35
CA TYR A 399 -11.14 40.98 14.17
C TYR A 399 -9.93 40.04 14.22
N TRP A 400 -9.13 39.83 13.17
CA TRP A 400 -7.83 39.16 13.32
C TRP A 400 -6.70 39.69 12.42
N SER A 401 -5.48 39.48 12.90
CA SER A 401 -4.18 39.96 12.43
C SER A 401 -3.83 39.53 10.99
N TYR A 402 -3.31 40.48 10.21
CA TYR A 402 -2.67 40.24 8.92
C TYR A 402 -1.16 40.00 9.10
N ILE A 403 -0.59 39.07 8.34
CA ILE A 403 0.83 39.06 7.97
C ILE A 403 0.87 38.89 6.45
N GLN A 404 1.69 39.71 5.80
CA GLN A 404 1.59 40.08 4.38
C GLN A 404 2.53 39.27 3.46
N SER A 405 3.46 38.48 3.99
CA SER A 405 4.43 37.75 3.20
C SER A 405 5.07 36.62 4.03
N VAL A 406 5.70 35.64 3.36
CA VAL A 406 6.30 34.42 3.95
C VAL A 406 7.74 34.29 3.48
N ALA A 407 8.76 34.28 4.35
CA ALA A 407 10.17 34.11 3.94
C ALA A 407 10.80 32.80 4.46
N ILE A 408 10.96 31.82 3.58
CA ILE A 408 11.51 30.45 3.75
C ILE A 408 13.04 30.47 3.69
N ARG A 409 13.77 29.66 4.48
CA ARG A 409 15.24 29.54 4.41
C ARG A 409 15.69 28.10 4.13
N ILE A 410 16.56 27.92 3.13
CA ILE A 410 17.10 26.67 2.57
C ILE A 410 18.62 26.74 2.62
N GLY A 411 19.27 26.18 3.65
CA GLY A 411 20.70 26.43 3.89
C GLY A 411 21.05 27.94 4.04
N ASN A 412 21.70 28.53 3.04
CA ASN A 412 21.96 29.98 2.92
C ASN A 412 20.93 30.74 2.07
N ASP A 413 20.05 30.01 1.39
CA ASP A 413 19.12 30.51 0.40
C ASP A 413 17.75 30.76 1.01
N ILE A 414 16.92 31.60 0.37
CA ILE A 414 15.58 31.93 0.85
C ILE A 414 14.57 31.76 -0.29
N ILE A 415 13.48 31.04 -0.04
CA ILE A 415 12.28 31.03 -0.91
C ILE A 415 11.21 31.87 -0.22
N GLU A 416 10.34 32.60 -0.90
CA GLU A 416 9.20 33.29 -0.25
C GLU A 416 7.95 32.93 -1.03
N ILE A 417 6.81 32.65 -0.41
CA ILE A 417 5.57 32.28 -1.12
C ILE A 417 4.44 33.17 -0.58
N GLU A 418 3.99 34.11 -1.40
CA GLU A 418 2.90 35.04 -1.08
C GLU A 418 1.59 34.53 -1.70
N GLY A 419 0.59 34.28 -0.85
CA GLY A 419 -0.80 34.14 -1.28
C GLY A 419 -1.39 35.53 -1.56
N THR A 420 -2.18 35.65 -2.61
CA THR A 420 -2.82 36.92 -2.98
C THR A 420 -4.28 36.90 -2.52
N PRO A 421 -4.77 37.98 -1.88
CA PRO A 421 -6.17 38.10 -1.47
C PRO A 421 -7.08 38.49 -2.66
N ASP A 422 -6.49 38.82 -3.82
CA ASP A 422 -7.20 39.17 -5.04
C ASP A 422 -7.55 37.90 -5.83
N ALA A 423 -8.85 37.58 -5.92
CA ALA A 423 -9.35 36.45 -6.70
C ALA A 423 -9.06 36.58 -8.21
N GLU A 424 -8.72 37.78 -8.69
CA GLU A 424 -8.34 38.06 -10.08
C GLU A 424 -6.82 38.00 -10.32
N ASP A 425 -6.00 37.86 -9.28
CA ASP A 425 -4.54 37.76 -9.41
C ASP A 425 -4.12 36.32 -9.74
N GLU A 426 -3.78 36.12 -11.02
CA GLU A 426 -3.55 34.80 -11.59
C GLU A 426 -2.13 34.26 -11.38
N GLU A 427 -1.17 35.07 -10.96
CA GLU A 427 0.24 34.68 -10.87
C GLU A 427 0.63 34.12 -9.48
N PRO A 428 1.38 33.01 -9.41
CA PRO A 428 1.96 32.55 -8.15
C PRO A 428 3.08 33.51 -7.75
N HIS A 429 2.92 34.19 -6.62
CA HIS A 429 3.99 35.01 -6.05
C HIS A 429 4.90 34.13 -5.22
N TYR A 430 6.04 33.78 -5.79
CA TYR A 430 7.11 33.11 -5.07
C TYR A 430 8.47 33.70 -5.44
N TRP A 431 9.43 33.63 -4.53
CA TRP A 431 10.81 34.04 -4.74
C TRP A 431 11.70 32.82 -4.54
N TYR A 432 12.78 32.69 -5.30
CA TYR A 432 13.78 31.64 -5.15
C TYR A 432 15.15 32.31 -5.21
N ASN A 433 16.00 32.09 -4.21
CA ASN A 433 17.31 32.76 -4.06
C ASN A 433 17.22 34.31 -4.12
N TYR A 434 16.18 34.91 -3.50
CA TYR A 434 15.88 36.35 -3.54
C TYR A 434 15.51 36.92 -4.93
N GLU A 435 15.37 36.08 -5.96
CA GLU A 435 14.83 36.48 -7.25
C GLU A 435 13.32 36.21 -7.28
N TYR A 436 12.53 37.25 -7.53
CA TYR A 436 11.10 37.12 -7.79
C TYR A 436 10.88 36.20 -8.99
N GLN A 437 10.11 35.12 -8.80
CA GLN A 437 9.91 34.03 -9.76
C GLN A 437 11.21 33.31 -10.19
N GLY A 438 12.20 33.20 -9.30
CA GLY A 438 13.40 32.38 -9.56
C GLY A 438 13.07 30.88 -9.71
N GLN A 439 13.94 30.08 -10.33
CA GLN A 439 13.62 28.69 -10.67
C GLN A 439 13.70 27.71 -9.46
N ALA A 440 12.59 27.50 -8.75
CA ALA A 440 12.47 26.47 -7.70
C ALA A 440 12.14 25.08 -8.29
N GLU A 441 13.13 24.42 -8.89
CA GLU A 441 12.92 23.14 -9.61
C GLU A 441 12.91 21.90 -8.69
N ASP A 442 13.61 21.92 -7.55
CA ASP A 442 13.73 20.79 -6.63
C ASP A 442 13.97 21.18 -5.15
N LEU A 443 13.74 20.22 -4.24
CA LEU A 443 14.01 20.25 -2.80
C LEU A 443 14.99 19.10 -2.48
N ALA A 444 16.25 19.40 -2.19
CA ALA A 444 17.31 18.42 -1.94
C ALA A 444 17.44 17.36 -3.06
N GLY A 445 17.22 17.74 -4.32
CA GLY A 445 17.23 16.84 -5.48
C GLY A 445 15.90 16.13 -5.75
N PHE A 446 14.84 16.42 -4.99
CA PHE A 446 13.48 15.96 -5.25
C PHE A 446 12.67 17.03 -5.99
N PRO A 447 12.20 16.77 -7.23
CA PRO A 447 11.47 17.78 -8.00
C PRO A 447 10.24 18.34 -7.28
N ILE A 448 10.03 19.64 -7.41
CA ILE A 448 8.80 20.30 -6.93
C ILE A 448 7.88 20.55 -8.13
N ILE A 449 6.67 20.01 -8.07
CA ILE A 449 5.65 20.17 -9.11
C ILE A 449 4.53 21.05 -8.56
N PHE A 450 4.35 22.22 -9.16
CA PHE A 450 3.23 23.10 -8.86
C PHE A 450 2.03 22.80 -9.78
N LYS A 451 0.84 22.65 -9.19
CA LYS A 451 -0.43 22.51 -9.91
C LYS A 451 -1.43 23.55 -9.41
N LYS A 452 -1.88 24.43 -10.30
CA LYS A 452 -3.03 25.32 -10.09
C LYS A 452 -4.28 24.65 -10.63
N GLN A 453 -5.30 24.43 -9.78
CA GLN A 453 -6.58 23.88 -10.24
C GLN A 453 -7.61 24.98 -10.46
N ILE A 454 -7.80 25.86 -9.47
CA ILE A 454 -8.64 27.07 -9.50
C ILE A 454 -7.98 28.17 -8.64
N ALA A 455 -8.49 29.41 -8.64
CA ALA A 455 -7.84 30.57 -8.01
C ALA A 455 -7.41 30.33 -6.54
N TYR A 456 -8.28 29.69 -5.75
CA TYR A 456 -8.12 29.44 -4.31
C TYR A 456 -7.74 27.99 -3.96
N LYS A 457 -7.47 27.13 -4.96
CA LYS A 457 -6.96 25.76 -4.75
C LYS A 457 -5.62 25.56 -5.44
N ARG A 458 -4.56 25.47 -4.64
CA ARG A 458 -3.17 25.31 -5.09
C ARG A 458 -2.59 24.01 -4.56
N GLN A 459 -1.72 23.37 -5.32
CA GLN A 459 -1.07 22.12 -4.93
C GLN A 459 0.42 22.16 -5.22
N TYR A 460 1.23 21.86 -4.22
CA TYR A 460 2.67 21.65 -4.33
C TYR A 460 2.97 20.18 -4.11
N ILE A 461 3.64 19.53 -5.05
CA ILE A 461 3.98 18.11 -4.97
C ILE A 461 5.50 18.00 -4.93
N ILE A 462 6.03 17.49 -3.82
CA ILE A 462 7.43 17.09 -3.70
C ILE A 462 7.52 15.65 -4.22
N ASP A 463 8.05 15.48 -5.42
CA ASP A 463 8.16 14.18 -6.08
C ASP A 463 9.36 13.39 -5.52
N LEU A 464 9.06 12.34 -4.76
CA LEU A 464 10.05 11.47 -4.16
C LEU A 464 10.54 10.37 -5.13
N SER A 465 9.96 10.29 -6.34
CA SER A 465 10.27 9.28 -7.36
C SER A 465 11.75 9.09 -7.70
N PRO A 466 12.64 10.11 -7.66
CA PRO A 466 14.07 9.90 -7.85
C PRO A 466 14.69 8.85 -6.93
N LYS A 467 14.11 8.63 -5.74
CA LYS A 467 14.55 7.63 -4.77
C LYS A 467 13.50 6.58 -4.46
N TYR A 468 12.24 6.98 -4.45
CA TYR A 468 11.10 6.17 -4.06
C TYR A 468 10.05 6.22 -5.19
N PRO A 469 10.12 5.32 -6.18
CA PRO A 469 9.32 5.40 -7.40
C PRO A 469 7.81 5.58 -7.14
N GLY A 470 7.23 6.64 -7.71
CA GLY A 470 5.79 6.94 -7.64
C GLY A 470 5.29 7.44 -6.29
N LYS A 471 6.20 7.90 -5.41
CA LYS A 471 5.91 8.40 -4.07
C LYS A 471 6.06 9.91 -4.03
N ASP A 472 5.24 10.57 -3.20
CA ASP A 472 5.20 12.03 -3.13
C ASP A 472 4.71 12.54 -1.77
N ILE A 473 5.06 13.79 -1.47
CA ILE A 473 4.44 14.60 -0.43
C ILE A 473 3.69 15.72 -1.14
N THR A 474 2.38 15.77 -0.94
CA THR A 474 1.50 16.75 -1.57
C THR A 474 1.02 17.74 -0.52
N ILE A 475 1.22 19.03 -0.73
CA ILE A 475 0.68 20.12 0.08
C ILE A 475 -0.42 20.79 -0.74
N GLN A 476 -1.62 20.90 -0.19
CA GLN A 476 -2.75 21.54 -0.83
C GLN A 476 -3.20 22.75 -0.02
N LEU A 477 -3.41 23.86 -0.69
CA LEU A 477 -3.95 25.08 -0.10
C LEU A 477 -5.39 25.25 -0.55
N PHE A 478 -6.27 25.51 0.42
CA PHE A 478 -7.67 25.81 0.24
C PHE A 478 -8.00 27.10 1.01
N LYS A 479 -7.95 28.25 0.35
CA LYS A 479 -8.03 29.56 1.02
C LYS A 479 -7.02 29.62 2.18
N GLU A 480 -7.48 29.77 3.42
CA GLU A 480 -6.66 29.82 4.63
C GLU A 480 -6.25 28.45 5.21
N PHE A 481 -6.74 27.34 4.65
CA PHE A 481 -6.50 25.99 5.13
C PHE A 481 -5.36 25.33 4.37
N VAL A 482 -4.54 24.56 5.10
CA VAL A 482 -3.49 23.75 4.52
C VAL A 482 -3.73 22.28 4.81
N ARG A 483 -3.68 21.49 3.74
CA ARG A 483 -3.81 20.04 3.76
C ARG A 483 -2.51 19.38 3.34
N VAL A 484 -2.13 18.30 4.02
CA VAL A 484 -0.92 17.53 3.72
C VAL A 484 -1.33 16.13 3.30
N LYS A 485 -0.82 15.64 2.19
CA LYS A 485 -1.07 14.28 1.72
C LYS A 485 0.24 13.54 1.54
N LEU A 486 0.39 12.45 2.27
CA LEU A 486 1.58 11.61 2.23
C LEU A 486 1.33 10.35 1.40
N ASN A 487 1.98 10.23 0.25
CA ASN A 487 1.94 9.05 -0.60
C ASN A 487 3.27 8.30 -0.52
N GLY A 488 3.34 7.31 0.38
CA GLY A 488 4.56 6.54 0.62
C GLY A 488 4.26 5.17 1.23
N SER A 489 5.17 4.23 1.01
CA SER A 489 5.13 2.90 1.62
C SER A 489 5.99 2.86 2.88
N HIS A 490 6.04 1.70 3.53
CA HIS A 490 6.99 1.40 4.61
C HIS A 490 8.46 1.72 4.22
N ALA A 491 8.84 1.54 2.95
CA ALA A 491 10.19 1.89 2.49
C ALA A 491 10.52 3.41 2.53
N VAL A 492 9.50 4.27 2.59
CA VAL A 492 9.63 5.74 2.56
C VAL A 492 9.41 6.33 3.94
N PHE A 493 8.33 5.91 4.61
CA PHE A 493 7.89 6.49 5.88
C PHE A 493 7.96 5.50 7.05
N GLY A 494 8.62 4.34 6.87
CA GLY A 494 8.61 3.27 7.87
C GLY A 494 9.31 3.57 9.19
N ASN A 495 10.19 4.58 9.19
CA ASN A 495 10.93 5.02 10.36
C ASN A 495 10.40 6.34 10.93
N THR A 496 9.31 6.88 10.38
CA THR A 496 8.78 8.17 10.85
C THR A 496 8.21 8.04 12.26
N ALA A 497 8.48 9.05 13.08
CA ALA A 497 7.84 9.24 14.38
C ALA A 497 7.14 10.59 14.43
N GLY A 498 5.99 10.68 15.11
CA GLY A 498 5.21 11.91 15.22
C GLY A 498 3.73 11.63 15.48
N LEU A 499 2.90 12.63 15.20
CA LEU A 499 1.44 12.58 15.33
C LEU A 499 0.76 11.49 14.49
N LEU A 500 1.42 10.99 13.45
CA LEU A 500 0.91 9.92 12.59
C LEU A 500 1.09 8.51 13.19
N GLY A 501 1.78 8.39 14.33
CA GLY A 501 2.10 7.13 14.99
C GLY A 501 3.24 6.36 14.34
N ASP A 502 3.51 5.16 14.85
CA ASP A 502 4.48 4.23 14.29
C ASP A 502 3.92 3.53 13.05
N TYR A 503 4.63 3.60 11.92
CA TYR A 503 4.16 3.07 10.64
C TYR A 503 3.87 1.57 10.69
N LYS A 504 4.71 0.79 11.39
CA LYS A 504 4.63 -0.68 11.41
C LYS A 504 3.48 -1.17 12.29
N THR A 505 3.46 -0.68 13.52
CA THR A 505 2.58 -1.14 14.59
C THR A 505 1.27 -0.36 14.67
N GLY A 506 1.23 0.86 14.15
CA GLY A 506 0.09 1.79 14.26
C GLY A 506 0.00 2.50 15.60
N LYS A 507 0.88 2.20 16.55
CA LYS A 507 0.81 2.76 17.89
C LYS A 507 1.14 4.24 17.87
N THR A 508 0.34 5.05 18.55
CA THR A 508 0.65 6.43 18.87
C THR A 508 1.60 6.46 20.05
N LEU A 509 2.87 6.80 19.81
CA LEU A 509 3.92 6.77 20.82
C LEU A 509 4.29 8.19 21.24
N ALA A 510 4.67 8.36 22.50
CA ALA A 510 5.36 9.55 22.98
C ALA A 510 6.75 9.67 22.32
N ARG A 511 7.38 10.83 22.47
CA ARG A 511 8.73 11.14 22.00
C ARG A 511 9.82 10.21 22.54
N ASP A 512 9.56 9.51 23.65
CA ASP A 512 10.47 8.49 24.17
C ASP A 512 10.51 7.22 23.31
N GLY A 513 9.61 7.09 22.32
CA GLY A 513 9.50 5.95 21.41
C GLY A 513 9.00 4.67 22.07
N VAL A 514 8.51 4.72 23.32
CA VAL A 514 8.14 3.53 24.10
C VAL A 514 6.76 3.69 24.75
N THR A 515 6.43 4.88 25.25
CA THR A 515 5.17 5.13 25.95
C THR A 515 4.04 5.27 24.93
N GLU A 516 3.06 4.38 24.98
CA GLU A 516 1.87 4.45 24.13
C GLU A 516 0.87 5.48 24.69
N LEU A 517 0.45 6.43 23.85
CA LEU A 517 -0.43 7.54 24.19
C LEU A 517 -1.78 7.35 23.50
N HIS A 518 -2.78 6.93 24.28
CA HIS A 518 -4.16 6.74 23.78
C HIS A 518 -5.02 8.02 23.82
N ASP A 519 -4.54 9.07 24.49
CA ASP A 519 -5.19 10.38 24.53
C ASP A 519 -4.53 11.29 23.49
N TYR A 520 -5.28 11.67 22.46
CA TYR A 520 -4.76 12.50 21.36
C TYR A 520 -4.41 13.92 21.78
N THR A 521 -4.99 14.43 22.87
CA THR A 521 -4.57 15.71 23.46
C THR A 521 -3.18 15.56 24.07
N ALA A 522 -2.96 14.47 24.82
CA ALA A 522 -1.65 14.16 25.38
C ALA A 522 -0.61 13.86 24.29
N LEU A 523 -1.02 13.22 23.18
CA LEU A 523 -0.18 12.99 22.01
C LEU A 523 0.24 14.32 21.36
N GLY A 524 -0.70 15.24 21.15
CA GLY A 524 -0.42 16.57 20.62
C GLY A 524 0.48 17.41 21.52
N ASP A 525 0.21 17.42 22.83
CA ASP A 525 1.05 18.07 23.84
C ASP A 525 2.48 17.51 23.82
N ASP A 526 2.63 16.19 23.73
CA ASP A 526 3.94 15.54 23.73
C ASP A 526 4.70 15.84 22.43
N TRP A 527 4.02 15.85 21.27
CA TRP A 527 4.59 16.19 19.96
C TRP A 527 4.57 17.69 19.61
N GLN A 528 4.37 18.59 20.58
CA GLN A 528 4.61 20.02 20.41
C GLN A 528 6.07 20.30 20.06
N VAL A 529 6.34 21.10 19.03
CA VAL A 529 7.71 21.41 18.55
C VAL A 529 8.60 21.92 19.68
N LEU A 530 9.73 21.22 19.88
CA LEU A 530 10.76 21.57 20.85
C LEU A 530 11.91 22.32 20.16
N PRO A 531 12.72 23.10 20.91
CA PRO A 531 13.93 23.71 20.36
C PRO A 531 14.89 22.72 19.69
N ALA A 532 14.87 21.45 20.10
CA ALA A 532 15.71 20.38 19.55
C ALA A 532 15.21 19.84 18.20
N ASP A 533 13.91 19.99 17.88
CA ASP A 533 13.36 19.58 16.58
C ASP A 533 13.81 20.55 15.46
N GLY A 534 14.24 21.75 15.85
CA GLY A 534 14.58 22.86 14.95
C GLY A 534 13.33 23.64 14.58
N ASN A 535 13.42 24.97 14.58
CA ASN A 535 12.32 25.81 14.15
C ASN A 535 12.29 25.88 12.62
N LEU A 536 11.31 25.21 12.00
CA LEU A 536 11.14 25.21 10.55
C LEU A 536 10.35 26.42 10.05
N PHE A 537 9.49 26.98 10.90
CA PHE A 537 8.68 28.15 10.56
C PHE A 537 9.50 29.43 10.65
N HIS A 538 9.41 30.25 9.61
CA HIS A 538 10.15 31.50 9.54
C HIS A 538 9.76 32.51 10.63
N ALA A 539 8.46 32.60 10.93
CA ALA A 539 7.92 33.44 11.99
C ALA A 539 7.58 32.60 13.22
N ALA A 540 8.01 33.06 14.39
CA ALA A 540 7.57 32.50 15.66
C ALA A 540 6.12 32.90 15.94
N SER A 541 5.26 31.93 16.24
CA SER A 541 3.87 32.15 16.65
C SER A 541 3.66 31.55 18.04
N PRO A 542 3.07 32.28 19.02
CA PRO A 542 2.78 31.72 20.33
C PRO A 542 1.58 30.76 20.30
N PRO A 543 1.57 29.70 21.13
CA PRO A 543 2.59 29.37 22.13
C PRO A 543 3.75 28.56 21.54
N GLN A 544 4.97 28.83 22.01
CA GLN A 544 6.14 28.00 21.74
C GLN A 544 6.64 27.37 23.04
N PHE A 545 7.21 26.16 22.96
CA PHE A 545 7.77 25.48 24.13
C PHE A 545 8.69 26.43 24.92
N PRO A 546 8.55 26.55 26.26
CA PRO A 546 7.81 25.66 27.17
C PRO A 546 6.34 26.05 27.42
N GLU A 547 5.78 27.03 26.71
CA GLU A 547 4.36 27.33 26.80
C GLU A 547 3.57 26.22 26.11
N LYS A 548 2.60 25.63 26.82
CA LYS A 548 1.75 24.57 26.29
C LYS A 548 0.87 25.08 25.16
N CYS A 549 0.44 24.15 24.30
CA CYS A 549 -0.60 24.39 23.31
C CYS A 549 -1.84 25.02 23.98
N ILE A 550 -2.42 26.03 23.33
CA ILE A 550 -3.66 26.65 23.81
C ILE A 550 -4.79 25.68 23.48
N GLU A 551 -5.61 25.32 24.46
CA GLU A 551 -6.83 24.54 24.25
C GLU A 551 -8.03 25.46 23.94
N PRO A 552 -9.02 25.01 23.14
CA PRO A 552 -10.24 25.77 22.90
C PRO A 552 -11.05 26.00 24.19
N GLU A 553 -11.76 27.12 24.29
CA GLU A 553 -12.61 27.43 25.46
C GLU A 553 -13.75 26.41 25.69
N ASP A 554 -14.15 25.68 24.65
CA ASP A 554 -15.12 24.58 24.70
C ASP A 554 -14.65 23.36 23.88
N PRO A 555 -13.90 22.42 24.49
CA PRO A 555 -13.34 21.25 23.81
C PRO A 555 -14.38 20.26 23.26
N ARG A 556 -15.66 20.42 23.62
CA ARG A 556 -16.77 19.52 23.20
C ARG A 556 -17.58 20.06 22.03
N GLY A 557 -17.25 21.26 21.53
CA GLY A 557 -17.91 21.86 20.36
C GLY A 557 -19.41 22.14 20.57
N GLU A 558 -19.91 22.27 21.80
CA GLU A 558 -21.33 22.57 22.05
C GLU A 558 -21.64 24.01 21.61
N ARG A 559 -22.16 24.16 20.39
CA ARG A 559 -22.59 25.43 19.79
C ARG A 559 -23.52 26.18 20.77
N LYS A 560 -23.00 27.13 21.54
CA LYS A 560 -23.83 28.11 22.27
C LYS A 560 -24.47 29.05 21.25
N ARG A 561 -25.65 28.63 20.76
CA ARG A 561 -26.53 29.35 19.82
C ARG A 561 -26.49 30.87 20.05
N ARG A 562 -25.73 31.59 19.22
CA ARG A 562 -26.12 32.93 18.77
C ARG A 562 -26.74 32.77 17.39
N LEU A 563 -28.07 32.77 17.36
CA LEU A 563 -28.92 32.54 16.18
C LEU A 563 -28.75 33.57 15.04
N SER A 564 -27.84 34.54 15.15
CA SER A 564 -27.70 35.67 14.23
C SER A 564 -26.52 35.59 13.25
N GLU A 565 -25.62 34.59 13.36
CA GLU A 565 -24.38 34.50 12.55
C GLU A 565 -24.30 33.24 11.66
N SER A 566 -25.33 32.38 11.61
CA SER A 566 -25.28 31.16 10.77
C SER A 566 -26.01 31.40 9.44
N THR A 567 -25.25 31.53 8.36
CA THR A 567 -25.75 31.70 6.98
C THR A 567 -25.91 30.36 6.26
N VAL A 568 -25.08 29.37 6.59
CA VAL A 568 -25.12 28.01 6.03
C VAL A 568 -25.84 27.06 6.98
N SER A 569 -26.87 26.38 6.48
CA SER A 569 -27.64 25.39 7.25
C SER A 569 -27.01 23.99 7.17
N MET A 570 -27.38 23.11 8.11
CA MET A 570 -26.97 21.69 8.08
C MET A 570 -27.39 21.02 6.76
N GLU A 571 -28.58 21.33 6.25
CA GLU A 571 -29.10 20.77 5.00
C GLU A 571 -28.29 21.25 3.78
N ASP A 572 -27.85 22.51 3.78
CA ASP A 572 -27.00 23.05 2.72
C ASP A 572 -25.61 22.43 2.75
N ALA A 573 -25.04 22.23 3.94
CA ALA A 573 -23.74 21.57 4.12
C ALA A 573 -23.77 20.10 3.68
N GLU A 574 -24.77 19.33 4.12
CA GLU A 574 -24.97 17.93 3.71
C GLU A 574 -25.15 17.83 2.18
N LYS A 575 -25.86 18.78 1.58
CA LYS A 575 -26.07 18.83 0.13
C LYS A 575 -24.79 19.17 -0.63
N ALA A 576 -23.96 20.08 -0.11
CA ALA A 576 -22.67 20.42 -0.70
C ALA A 576 -21.71 19.22 -0.67
N CYS A 577 -21.72 18.46 0.43
CA CYS A 577 -20.87 17.29 0.64
C CYS A 577 -21.41 15.98 0.04
N ALA A 578 -22.61 15.98 -0.55
CA ALA A 578 -23.29 14.78 -1.04
C ALA A 578 -22.58 14.04 -2.19
N SER A 579 -21.57 14.65 -2.82
CA SER A 579 -20.76 14.02 -3.87
C SER A 579 -19.72 13.04 -3.33
N LEU A 580 -19.46 13.05 -2.03
CA LEU A 580 -18.51 12.18 -1.35
C LEU A 580 -19.15 10.84 -1.00
N THR A 581 -18.39 9.75 -1.16
CA THR A 581 -18.89 8.38 -0.94
C THR A 581 -18.46 7.79 0.40
N ASP A 582 -17.40 8.32 1.02
CA ASP A 582 -16.89 7.86 2.31
C ASP A 582 -17.62 8.57 3.48
N PRO A 583 -18.19 7.84 4.45
CA PRO A 583 -18.92 8.45 5.57
C PRO A 583 -18.09 9.37 6.47
N LEU A 584 -16.78 9.14 6.62
CA LEU A 584 -15.90 10.02 7.41
C LEU A 584 -15.61 11.31 6.64
N ALA A 585 -15.24 11.20 5.36
CA ALA A 585 -15.10 12.34 4.46
C ALA A 585 -16.37 13.21 4.39
N VAL A 586 -17.56 12.59 4.37
CA VAL A 586 -18.84 13.32 4.43
C VAL A 586 -18.98 14.06 5.76
N LYS A 587 -18.63 13.42 6.88
CA LYS A 587 -18.71 14.02 8.21
C LYS A 587 -17.77 15.23 8.33
N ASP A 588 -16.52 15.08 7.91
CA ASP A 588 -15.49 16.11 8.04
C ASP A 588 -15.78 17.27 7.07
N CYS A 589 -16.22 16.98 5.84
CA CYS A 589 -16.74 17.98 4.91
C CYS A 589 -17.89 18.81 5.49
N VAL A 590 -18.89 18.15 6.08
CA VAL A 590 -20.04 18.84 6.66
C VAL A 590 -19.60 19.67 7.87
N TYR A 591 -18.65 19.16 8.66
CA TYR A 591 -18.08 19.89 9.77
C TYR A 591 -17.38 21.18 9.31
N ASP A 592 -16.49 21.10 8.33
CA ASP A 592 -15.73 22.24 7.82
C ASP A 592 -16.63 23.30 7.20
N VAL A 593 -17.61 22.89 6.37
CA VAL A 593 -18.58 23.82 5.76
C VAL A 593 -19.41 24.52 6.85
N LEU A 594 -19.77 23.82 7.93
CA LEU A 594 -20.51 24.42 9.04
C LEU A 594 -19.62 25.23 10.00
N ALA A 595 -18.35 24.90 10.13
CA ALA A 595 -17.39 25.62 10.96
C ALA A 595 -17.00 26.95 10.32
N THR A 596 -16.73 26.93 9.00
CA THR A 596 -16.37 28.09 8.19
C THR A 596 -17.57 28.92 7.73
N GLN A 597 -18.77 28.32 7.69
CA GLN A 597 -19.95 28.91 7.04
C GLN A 597 -19.73 29.17 5.54
N ASP A 598 -18.89 28.36 4.89
CA ASP A 598 -18.54 28.46 3.47
C ASP A 598 -18.70 27.12 2.76
N VAL A 599 -19.56 27.07 1.74
CA VAL A 599 -19.82 25.86 0.95
C VAL A 599 -18.71 25.53 -0.06
N ASP A 600 -17.82 26.48 -0.36
CA ASP A 600 -16.69 26.25 -1.27
C ASP A 600 -15.53 25.49 -0.61
N MET A 601 -15.62 25.26 0.71
CA MET A 601 -14.70 24.45 1.51
C MET A 601 -14.84 22.94 1.29
N VAL A 602 -15.76 22.49 0.43
CA VAL A 602 -15.85 21.08 0.02
C VAL A 602 -14.53 20.60 -0.57
N GLY A 603 -13.89 19.65 0.12
CA GLY A 603 -12.62 19.00 -0.23
C GLY A 603 -11.41 19.45 0.58
N ALA A 604 -11.57 20.36 1.55
CA ALA A 604 -10.52 20.83 2.44
C ALA A 604 -10.14 19.84 3.56
N PHE A 605 -11.07 18.94 3.91
CA PHE A 605 -10.98 17.93 4.98
C PHE A 605 -10.01 16.78 4.73
#